data_AF-A0A920MI37-F1
#
_entry.id   AF-A0A920MI37-F1
#
_cell.length_a   1.000
_cell.length_b   1.000
_cell.length_c   1.000
_cell.angle_alpha   90.00
_cell.angle_beta   90.00
_cell.angle_gamma   90.00
#
_symmetry.space_group_name_H-M   'P 1'
#
loop_
_entity.id
_entity.type
_entity.pdbx_description
1 polymer ?
#
loop_
_entity_poly.entity_id
_entity_poly.type
_entity_poly.pdbx_seq_one_letter_code
_entity_poly.pdbx_strand_id
1 'polypeptide(L)' 'MTVKIIMSSLHLKDFVNGYSLEVVPNSAAKIESFAEILPKQTRVYVGHLEKENIETMVKTGKRLSDEGFTVMPHIPAKNS' A
#
# COMPACT_ATOMS: atom_id res chain seq x y z
N MET A 1 -20.81 16.11 2.12
CA MET A 1 -20.34 16.37 3.49
C MET A 1 -18.85 16.07 3.51
N THR A 2 -18.01 17.07 3.28
CA THR A 2 -16.55 16.90 3.21
C THR A 2 -15.99 17.03 4.61
N VAL A 3 -15.38 15.97 5.15
CA VAL A 3 -14.65 16.04 6.41
C VAL A 3 -13.33 16.75 6.14
N LYS A 4 -13.23 18.02 6.57
CA LYS A 4 -11.99 18.80 6.53
C LYS A 4 -11.25 18.52 7.82
N ILE A 5 -10.21 17.69 7.77
CA ILE A 5 -9.31 17.48 8.91
C ILE A 5 -8.56 18.80 9.14
N ILE A 6 -8.94 19.56 10.17
CA ILE A 6 -8.17 20.69 10.66
C ILE A 6 -7.02 20.09 11.47
N MET A 7 -5.84 20.03 10.86
CA MET A 7 -4.64 19.45 11.46
C MET A 7 -4.04 20.43 12.47
N SER A 8 -4.53 20.38 13.71
CA SER A 8 -4.17 21.29 14.81
C SER A 8 -3.02 20.79 15.71
N SER A 9 -2.21 19.84 15.26
CA SER A 9 -1.02 19.37 15.99
C SER A 9 0.15 19.17 15.04
N LEU A 10 1.14 20.06 15.09
CA LEU A 10 2.41 19.94 14.35
C LEU A 10 3.05 18.56 14.58
N HIS A 11 3.01 18.09 15.83
CA HIS A 11 3.57 16.79 16.23
C HIS A 11 2.92 15.61 15.50
N LEU A 12 1.62 15.65 15.23
CA LEU A 12 0.94 14.57 14.50
C LEU A 12 1.39 14.54 13.04
N LYS A 13 1.53 15.71 12.42
CA LYS A 13 1.99 15.83 11.02
C LYS A 13 3.38 15.24 10.85
N ASP A 14 4.29 15.54 11.78
CA ASP A 14 5.66 15.04 11.75
C ASP A 14 5.71 13.54 12.06
N PHE A 15 4.87 13.07 13.00
CA PHE A 15 4.77 11.66 13.36
C PHE A 15 4.33 10.77 12.20
N VAL A 16 3.37 11.22 11.39
CA VAL A 16 2.88 10.45 10.24
C VAL A 16 3.72 10.67 8.97
N ASN A 17 4.75 11.51 9.02
CA ASN A 17 5.59 11.76 7.85
C ASN A 17 6.39 10.50 7.46
N GLY A 18 6.38 10.15 6.18
CA GLY A 18 7.12 8.99 5.67
C GLY A 18 6.53 7.63 6.07
N TYR A 19 5.26 7.58 6.47
CA TYR A 19 4.60 6.31 6.76
C TYR A 19 4.64 5.34 5.58
N SER A 20 4.54 4.05 5.89
CA SER A 20 4.36 2.97 4.92
C SER A 20 3.14 2.15 5.28
N LEU A 21 2.67 1.32 4.35
CA LEU A 21 1.57 0.41 4.59
C LEU A 21 1.80 -0.95 3.94
N GLU A 22 1.03 -1.94 4.36
CA GLU A 22 1.00 -3.27 3.77
C GLU A 22 -0.39 -3.57 3.22
N VAL A 23 -0.44 -4.22 2.06
CA VAL A 23 -1.66 -4.73 1.45
C VAL A 23 -1.47 -6.17 1.01
N VAL A 24 -2.57 -6.91 0.96
CA VAL A 24 -2.63 -8.20 0.28
C VAL A 24 -3.39 -8.07 -1.05
N PRO A 25 -3.09 -8.88 -2.09
CA PRO A 25 -3.67 -8.72 -3.43
C PRO A 25 -5.20 -8.57 -3.45
N ASN A 26 -5.93 -9.41 -2.71
CA ASN A 26 -7.40 -9.34 -2.66
C ASN A 26 -7.95 -8.04 -2.06
N SER A 27 -7.22 -7.43 -1.12
CA SER A 27 -7.60 -6.13 -0.55
C SER A 27 -7.25 -4.99 -1.50
N ALA A 28 -6.09 -5.06 -2.16
CA ALA A 28 -5.68 -4.07 -3.15
C ALA A 28 -6.61 -4.05 -4.36
N ALA A 29 -7.12 -5.20 -4.80
CA ALA A 29 -8.06 -5.30 -5.92
C ALA A 29 -9.39 -4.54 -5.70
N LYS A 30 -9.75 -4.24 -4.46
CA LYS A 30 -10.95 -3.47 -4.11
C LYS A 30 -10.75 -1.95 -4.17
N ILE A 31 -9.51 -1.50 -4.35
CA ILE A 31 -9.14 -0.10 -4.48
C ILE A 31 -8.97 0.19 -5.97
N GLU A 32 -9.79 1.10 -6.49
CA GLU A 32 -9.78 1.50 -7.90
C GLU A 32 -8.49 2.26 -8.26
N SER A 33 -8.10 3.22 -7.42
CA SER A 33 -6.90 4.05 -7.61
C SER A 33 -6.23 4.35 -6.27
N PHE A 34 -5.01 3.88 -6.05
CA PHE A 34 -4.25 4.20 -4.84
C PHE A 34 -3.77 5.66 -4.89
N ALA A 35 -3.48 6.19 -6.08
CA ALA A 35 -3.04 7.57 -6.28
C ALA A 35 -4.08 8.63 -5.83
N GLU A 36 -5.36 8.24 -5.72
CA GLU A 36 -6.43 9.11 -5.20
C GLU A 36 -6.50 9.16 -3.67
N ILE A 37 -5.98 8.14 -3.00
CA ILE A 37 -6.12 7.96 -1.54
C ILE A 37 -4.79 8.03 -0.78
N LEU A 38 -3.67 7.96 -1.48
CA LEU A 38 -2.33 8.00 -0.88
C LEU A 38 -1.41 8.98 -1.61
N PRO A 39 -0.45 9.60 -0.90
CA PRO A 39 0.63 10.34 -1.54
C PRO A 39 1.46 9.44 -2.45
N LYS A 40 1.87 9.96 -3.61
CA LYS A 40 2.85 9.29 -4.48
C LYS A 40 4.15 8.98 -3.71
N GLN A 41 4.90 8.01 -4.21
CA GLN A 41 6.16 7.52 -3.61
C GLN A 41 6.01 6.85 -2.23
N THR A 42 4.81 6.80 -1.64
CA THR A 42 4.53 6.02 -0.42
C THR A 42 5.03 4.59 -0.61
N ARG A 43 5.71 4.06 0.43
CA ARG A 43 6.19 2.68 0.41
C ARG A 43 5.05 1.73 0.72
N VAL A 44 4.82 0.78 -0.18
CA VAL A 44 3.74 -0.21 -0.08
C VAL A 44 4.33 -1.61 -0.10
N TYR A 45 4.12 -2.35 0.98
CA TYR A 45 4.42 -3.76 1.05
C TYR A 45 3.28 -4.57 0.44
N VAL A 46 3.60 -5.56 -0.40
CA VAL A 46 2.61 -6.45 -0.99
C VAL A 46 2.85 -7.86 -0.46
N GLY A 47 1.96 -8.31 0.43
CA GLY A 47 2.06 -9.61 1.08
C GLY A 47 1.63 -10.75 0.16
N HIS A 48 2.46 -11.79 0.06
CA HIS A 48 2.08 -13.05 -0.55
C HIS A 48 1.39 -13.97 0.46
N LEU A 49 0.17 -14.40 0.15
CA LEU A 49 -0.57 -15.38 0.95
C LEU A 49 -0.31 -16.80 0.44
N GLU A 50 -0.13 -17.76 1.35
CA GLU A 50 0.25 -19.16 1.03
C GLU A 50 -0.67 -19.85 0.01
N LYS A 51 -1.96 -19.50 0.01
CA LYS A 51 -2.98 -20.13 -0.85
C LYS A 51 -3.21 -19.37 -2.15
N GLU A 52 -2.51 -18.27 -2.39
CA GLU A 52 -2.63 -17.48 -3.60
C GLU A 52 -1.48 -17.76 -4.56
N ASN A 53 -1.73 -17.59 -5.86
CA ASN A 53 -0.67 -17.67 -6.85
C ASN A 53 0.22 -16.42 -6.75
N ILE A 54 1.55 -16.57 -6.76
CA ILE A 54 2.52 -15.47 -6.74
C ILE A 54 2.26 -14.42 -7.84
N GLU A 55 1.67 -14.81 -8.97
CA GLU A 55 1.27 -13.89 -10.03
C GLU A 55 0.30 -12.81 -9.57
N THR A 56 -0.58 -13.08 -8.58
CA THR A 56 -1.50 -12.06 -8.05
C THR A 56 -0.72 -10.94 -7.38
N MET A 57 0.28 -11.29 -6.56
CA MET A 57 1.20 -10.34 -5.94
C MET A 57 1.99 -9.56 -6.99
N VAL A 58 2.53 -10.23 -8.02
CA VAL A 58 3.28 -9.57 -9.10
C VAL A 58 2.40 -8.56 -9.85
N LYS A 59 1.16 -8.92 -10.20
CA LYS A 59 0.20 -8.03 -10.86
C LYS A 59 -0.13 -6.82 -9.98
N THR A 60 -0.38 -7.04 -8.68
CA THR A 60 -0.61 -5.95 -7.72
C THR A 60 0.61 -5.03 -7.62
N GLY A 61 1.81 -5.59 -7.51
CA GLY A 61 3.05 -4.83 -7.45
C GLY A 61 3.29 -4.01 -8.71
N LYS A 62 3.08 -4.59 -9.90
CA LYS A 62 3.17 -3.85 -11.17
C LYS A 62 2.21 -2.67 -11.20
N ARG A 63 0.93 -2.89 -10.87
CA ARG A 63 -0.07 -1.81 -10.85
C ARG A 63 0.34 -0.66 -9.93
N LEU A 64 0.75 -0.97 -8.69
CA LEU A 64 1.20 0.04 -7.73
C LEU A 64 2.44 0.80 -8.22
N SER A 65 3.39 0.11 -8.86
CA SER A 65 4.55 0.75 -9.48
C SER A 65 4.13 1.70 -10.61
N ASP A 66 3.20 1.28 -11.46
CA ASP A 66 2.68 2.08 -12.57
C ASP A 66 1.92 3.32 -12.05
N GLU A 67 1.29 3.22 -10.87
CA GLU A 67 0.64 4.34 -10.18
C GLU A 67 1.62 5.29 -9.43
N GLY A 68 2.91 4.94 -9.36
CA GLY A 68 3.97 5.78 -8.80
C GLY A 68 4.31 5.52 -7.33
N PHE A 69 4.04 4.31 -6.83
CA PHE A 69 4.38 3.87 -5.47
C PHE A 69 5.72 3.12 -5.39
N THR A 70 6.35 3.14 -4.22
CA THR A 70 7.55 2.35 -3.94
C THR A 70 7.14 0.97 -3.45
N VAL A 71 7.17 -0.03 -4.33
CA VAL A 71 6.68 -1.38 -4.02
C VAL A 71 7.77 -2.23 -3.36
N MET A 72 7.43 -2.92 -2.28
CA MET A 72 8.28 -3.95 -1.65
C MET A 72 7.51 -5.27 -1.53
N PRO A 73 7.84 -6.30 -2.33
CA PRO A 73 7.24 -7.62 -2.18
C PRO A 73 7.60 -8.23 -0.81
N HIS A 74 6.62 -8.81 -0.14
CA HIS A 74 6.80 -9.54 1.11
C HIS A 74 6.53 -11.04 0.88
N ILE A 75 7.58 -11.84 0.95
CA ILE A 75 7.54 -13.29 0.75
C ILE A 75 7.66 -13.97 2.12
N PRO A 76 6.71 -14.86 2.50
CA PRO A 76 6.81 -15.62 3.74
C PRO A 76 8.10 -16.45 3.79
N ALA A 77 8.78 -16.43 4.93
CA ALA A 77 10.01 -17.20 5.14
C ALA A 77 9.77 -18.70 5.38
N LYS A 78 8.52 -19.11 5.64
CA LYS A 78 8.16 -20.51 5.83
C LYS A 78 7.96 -21.20 4.48
N ASN A 79 8.49 -22.41 4.34
CA ASN A 79 8.05 -23.32 3.30
C ASN A 79 6.64 -23.79 3.67
N SER A 80 5.66 -23.48 2.81
CA SER A 80 4.31 -24.06 2.84
C SER A 80 4.35 -25.58 2.74
#